data_AF-A0A525WEM1-F1
#
_entry.id   AF-A0A525WEM1-F1
#
_cell.length_a   1.000
_cell.length_b   1.000
_cell.length_c   1.000
_cell.angle_alpha   90.00
_cell.angle_beta   90.00
_cell.angle_gamma   90.00
#
_symmetry.space_group_name_H-M   'P 1'
#
loop_
_entity.id
_entity.type
_entity.pdbx_description
1 polymer ?
#
loop_
_entity_poly.entity_id
_entity_poly.type
_entity_poly.pdbx_seq_one_letter_code
_entity_poly.pdbx_strand_id
1 'polypeptide(L)'
;MAPSIDTVSPDEGKAGDKVTITGTSFGNSDCLRSISFGPGHAATFKIESDSKISATVPSGGRKGLTMLTVTTASGEVSKTFCVPKRRGRVDA
;
A
#
# COMPACT_ATOMS: atom_id res chain seq x y z
N MET A 1 -11.59 16.80 -3.98
CA MET A 1 -11.39 16.30 -2.62
C MET A 1 -10.06 15.56 -2.58
N ALA A 2 -9.22 15.79 -1.58
CA ALA A 2 -7.93 15.11 -1.44
C ALA A 2 -8.14 13.67 -0.93
N PRO A 3 -7.32 12.70 -1.34
CA PRO A 3 -7.42 11.32 -0.85
C PRO A 3 -7.00 11.22 0.63
N SER A 4 -7.66 10.33 1.39
CA SER A 4 -7.27 9.98 2.76
C SER A 4 -7.09 8.48 2.90
N ILE A 5 -6.13 8.05 3.72
CA ILE A 5 -5.99 6.64 4.13
C ILE A 5 -6.39 6.52 5.60
N ASP A 6 -7.47 5.79 5.86
CA ASP A 6 -7.96 5.57 7.22
C ASP A 6 -7.28 4.36 7.83
N THR A 7 -7.27 3.22 7.12
CA THR A 7 -6.66 1.96 7.58
C THR A 7 -5.95 1.21 6.47
N VAL A 8 -4.93 0.46 6.85
CA VAL A 8 -4.18 -0.47 5.98
C VAL A 8 -4.12 -1.79 6.75
N SER A 9 -4.56 -2.89 6.13
CA SER A 9 -4.63 -4.19 6.78
C SER A 9 -4.25 -5.34 5.82
N PRO A 10 -3.25 -6.16 6.16
CA PRO A 10 -2.30 -5.94 7.27
C PRO A 10 -1.48 -4.65 7.05
N ASP A 11 -1.00 -4.02 8.13
CA ASP A 11 -0.10 -2.85 8.09
C ASP A 11 1.39 -3.24 7.91
N GLU A 12 1.62 -4.54 7.78
CA GLU A 12 2.90 -5.13 7.42
C GLU A 12 2.74 -6.28 6.43
N GLY A 13 3.78 -6.54 5.64
CA GLY A 13 3.74 -7.59 4.62
C GLY A 13 5.01 -7.71 3.80
N LYS A 14 5.28 -8.92 3.33
CA LYS A 14 6.38 -9.25 2.43
C LYS A 14 5.89 -9.23 0.98
N ALA A 15 6.83 -9.22 0.04
CA ALA A 15 6.53 -9.26 -1.38
C ALA A 15 5.55 -10.42 -1.72
N GLY A 16 4.50 -10.09 -2.47
CA GLY A 16 3.41 -11.02 -2.83
C GLY A 16 2.23 -11.02 -1.85
N ASP A 17 2.36 -10.47 -0.65
CA ASP A 17 1.25 -10.36 0.29
C ASP A 17 0.21 -9.35 -0.23
N LYS A 18 -1.06 -9.63 0.04
CA LYS A 18 -2.17 -8.72 -0.27
C LYS A 18 -2.47 -7.83 0.92
N VAL A 19 -2.65 -6.55 0.63
CA VAL A 19 -2.95 -5.50 1.60
C VAL A 19 -4.21 -4.78 1.18
N THR A 20 -5.14 -4.61 2.12
CA THR A 20 -6.36 -3.82 1.94
C THR A 20 -6.13 -2.42 2.45
N ILE A 21 -6.41 -1.42 1.63
CA ILE A 21 -6.31 0.00 1.95
C ILE A 21 -7.73 0.54 1.97
N THR A 22 -8.14 1.07 3.12
CA THR A 22 -9.46 1.71 3.32
C THR A 22 -9.25 3.19 3.53
N GLY A 23 -10.08 4.01 2.90
CA GLY A 23 -9.97 5.45 2.97
C GLY A 23 -11.07 6.18 2.23
N THR A 24 -10.81 7.41 1.79
CA THR A 24 -11.77 8.22 1.04
C THR A 24 -11.15 8.87 -0.18
N SER A 25 -12.02 9.22 -1.14
CA SER A 25 -11.64 9.91 -2.38
C SER A 25 -10.59 9.19 -3.22
N PHE A 26 -10.59 7.85 -3.22
CA PHE A 26 -9.78 7.06 -4.15
C PHE A 26 -10.36 7.07 -5.58
N GLY A 27 -11.69 7.19 -5.66
CA GLY A 27 -12.42 7.27 -6.92
C GLY A 27 -12.42 5.95 -7.69
N ASN A 28 -12.78 6.03 -8.97
CA ASN A 28 -12.81 4.90 -9.90
C ASN A 28 -11.41 4.62 -10.49
N SER A 29 -11.33 3.64 -11.40
CA SER A 29 -10.08 3.23 -12.05
C SER A 29 -9.35 4.36 -12.79
N ASP A 30 -10.06 5.39 -13.24
CA ASP A 30 -9.46 6.52 -13.97
C ASP A 30 -8.86 7.57 -13.02
N CYS A 31 -9.32 7.60 -11.77
CA CYS A 31 -8.82 8.50 -10.73
C CYS A 31 -7.56 7.98 -10.06
N LEU A 32 -7.43 6.66 -9.87
CA LEU A 32 -6.25 6.09 -9.20
C LEU A 32 -5.09 5.91 -10.18
N ARG A 33 -3.95 6.58 -9.93
CA ARG A 33 -2.78 6.53 -10.82
C ARG A 33 -1.77 5.48 -10.42
N SER A 34 -1.46 5.38 -9.12
CA SER A 34 -0.45 4.44 -8.64
C SER A 34 -0.56 4.16 -7.15
N ILE A 35 -0.04 3.00 -6.76
CA ILE A 35 0.26 2.66 -5.36
C ILE A 35 1.71 2.22 -5.29
N SER A 36 2.44 2.64 -4.26
CA SER A 36 3.82 2.21 -4.03
C SER A 36 4.08 1.88 -2.57
N PHE A 37 4.98 0.92 -2.33
CA PHE A 37 5.47 0.54 -1.00
C PHE A 37 6.90 1.06 -0.83
N GLY A 38 7.04 2.37 -0.88
CA GLY A 38 8.30 3.09 -0.88
C GLY A 38 8.78 3.53 -2.27
N PRO A 39 9.85 4.34 -2.33
CA PRO A 39 10.32 4.94 -3.57
C PRO A 39 10.74 3.88 -4.60
N GLY A 40 10.20 3.98 -5.82
CA GLY A 40 10.53 3.06 -6.91
C GLY A 40 9.92 1.65 -6.80
N HIS A 41 9.04 1.41 -5.83
CA HIS A 41 8.40 0.11 -5.61
C HIS A 41 6.89 0.20 -5.87
N ALA A 42 6.52 0.30 -7.15
CA ALA A 42 5.12 0.32 -7.58
C ALA A 42 4.44 -1.03 -7.35
N ALA A 43 3.23 -1.00 -6.79
CA ALA A 43 2.39 -2.16 -6.52
C ALA A 43 1.39 -2.41 -7.64
N THR A 44 0.98 -3.67 -7.82
CA THR A 44 -0.26 -3.98 -8.51
C THR A 44 -1.43 -3.77 -7.57
N PHE A 45 -2.54 -3.23 -8.06
CA PHE A 45 -3.71 -2.96 -7.25
C PHE A 45 -5.01 -3.19 -8.02
N LYS A 46 -6.09 -3.35 -7.27
CA LYS A 46 -7.47 -3.44 -7.76
C LYS A 46 -8.35 -2.59 -6.86
N ILE A 47 -9.15 -1.73 -7.47
CA ILE A 47 -10.17 -0.95 -6.76
C ILE A 47 -11.35 -1.88 -6.47
N GLU A 48 -11.73 -1.99 -5.20
CA GLU A 48 -12.93 -2.72 -4.78
C GLU A 48 -14.14 -1.78 -4.66
N SER A 49 -13.90 -0.54 -4.23
CA SER A 49 -14.87 0.55 -4.18
C SER A 49 -14.13 1.91 -4.12
N ASP A 50 -14.87 3.02 -4.22
CA ASP A 50 -14.32 4.40 -4.11
C ASP A 50 -13.55 4.68 -2.81
N SER A 51 -13.69 3.82 -1.81
CA SER A 51 -13.09 3.88 -0.47
C SER A 51 -12.23 2.67 -0.12
N LYS A 52 -12.07 1.70 -1.03
CA LYS A 52 -11.37 0.44 -0.74
C LYS A 52 -10.56 -0.07 -1.92
N ILE A 53 -9.28 -0.34 -1.66
CA ILE A 53 -8.33 -0.82 -2.65
C ILE A 53 -7.62 -2.06 -2.11
N SER A 54 -7.50 -3.08 -2.95
CA SER A 54 -6.64 -4.25 -2.70
C SER A 54 -5.34 -4.07 -3.46
N ALA A 55 -4.21 -3.98 -2.76
CA ALA A 55 -2.88 -3.84 -3.34
C ALA A 55 -2.00 -5.07 -3.03
N THR A 56 -1.02 -5.36 -3.87
CA THR A 56 -0.05 -6.43 -3.65
C THR A 56 1.34 -5.83 -3.43
N VAL A 57 2.00 -6.24 -2.35
CA VAL A 57 3.34 -5.75 -2.00
C VAL A 57 4.31 -6.18 -3.10
N PRO A 58 5.02 -5.25 -3.75
CA PRO A 58 5.94 -5.58 -4.84
C PRO A 58 7.22 -6.25 -4.34
N SER A 59 7.88 -6.99 -5.22
CA SER A 59 9.20 -7.55 -4.96
C SER A 59 10.30 -6.48 -5.09
N GLY A 60 11.48 -6.77 -4.53
CA GLY A 60 12.63 -5.86 -4.60
C GLY A 60 12.58 -4.67 -3.63
N GLY A 61 11.53 -4.57 -2.79
CA GLY A 61 11.38 -3.54 -1.77
C GLY A 61 12.48 -3.54 -0.69
N ARG A 62 12.83 -2.35 -0.18
CA ARG A 62 13.61 -2.23 1.05
C ARG A 62 12.83 -2.81 2.25
N LYS A 63 13.54 -3.57 3.09
CA LYS A 63 13.01 -4.10 4.36
C LYS A 63 13.03 -3.01 5.43
N GLY A 64 12.07 -3.06 6.35
CA GLY A 64 11.88 -2.09 7.42
C GLY A 64 10.65 -1.20 7.18
N LEU A 65 10.59 -0.09 7.92
CA LEU A 65 9.53 0.90 7.77
C LEU A 65 9.66 1.60 6.42
N THR A 66 8.56 1.63 5.67
CA THR A 66 8.41 2.32 4.39
C THR A 66 7.12 3.12 4.37
N MET A 67 6.95 3.96 3.35
CA MET A 67 5.71 4.69 3.11
C MET A 67 4.90 3.96 2.04
N LEU A 68 3.69 3.52 2.40
CA LEU A 68 2.65 3.17 1.44
C LEU A 68 2.09 4.47 0.90
N THR A 69 2.23 4.71 -0.40
CA THR A 69 1.74 5.93 -1.07
C THR A 69 0.63 5.56 -2.03
N VAL A 70 -0.47 6.31 -1.98
CA VAL A 70 -1.57 6.23 -2.94
C VAL A 70 -1.62 7.55 -3.70
N THR A 71 -1.52 7.46 -5.02
CA THR A 71 -1.56 8.62 -5.93
C THR A 71 -2.85 8.59 -6.73
N THR A 72 -3.62 9.67 -6.63
CA THR A 72 -4.85 9.87 -7.40
C THR A 72 -4.72 11.06 -8.35
N ALA A 73 -5.75 11.30 -9.15
CA ALA A 73 -5.85 12.48 -9.99
C ALA A 73 -5.87 13.79 -9.20
N SER A 74 -6.37 13.76 -7.95
CA SER A 74 -6.55 14.93 -7.08
C SER A 74 -5.42 15.16 -6.08
N GLY A 75 -4.48 14.22 -5.93
CA GLY A 75 -3.34 14.37 -5.05
C GLY A 75 -2.74 13.04 -4.59
N GLU A 76 -1.91 13.11 -3.57
CA GLU A 76 -1.22 11.97 -2.99
C GLU A 76 -1.47 11.90 -1.48
N VAL A 77 -1.51 10.68 -0.95
CA VAL A 77 -1.58 10.42 0.48
C VAL A 77 -0.68 9.24 0.82
N SER A 78 -0.06 9.29 2.01
CA SER A 78 0.88 8.27 2.47
C SER A 78 0.52 7.77 3.87
N LYS A 79 0.84 6.50 4.14
CA LYS A 79 0.77 5.90 5.47
C LYS A 79 1.98 4.99 5.70
N THR A 80 2.44 4.91 6.93
CA THR A 80 3.53 3.99 7.31
C THR A 80 3.12 2.54 7.08
N PHE A 81 4.04 1.74 6.54
CA PHE A 81 3.89 0.31 6.33
C PHE A 81 5.19 -0.41 6.69
N CYS A 82 5.12 -1.59 7.30
CA CYS A 82 6.31 -2.36 7.64
C CYS A 82 6.55 -3.48 6.64
N VAL A 83 7.74 -3.52 6.03
CA VAL A 83 8.20 -4.69 5.27
C VAL A 83 9.09 -5.52 6.20
N PRO A 84 8.58 -6.61 6.81
CA PRO A 84 9.32 -7.35 7.82
C PRO A 84 10.63 -7.89 7.25
N LYS A 85 11.71 -7.79 8.04
CA LYS A 85 12.89 -8.61 7.79
C LYS A 85 12.46 -10.07 7.99
N ARG A 86 12.88 -10.98 7.11
CA ARG A 86 12.65 -12.43 7.31
C ARG A 86 12.95 -12.73 8.78
N ARG A 87 11.93 -13.12 9.54
CA ARG A 87 12.08 -13.45 10.95
C ARG A 87 13.12 -14.56 10.99
N GLY A 88 14.30 -14.27 11.51
CA GLY A 88 15.26 -15.31 11.83
C GLY A 88 14.52 -16.33 12.68
N ARG A 89 14.69 -17.60 12.34
CA ARG A 89 14.27 -18.72 13.18
C ARG A 89 14.77 -18.43 14.59
N VAL A 90 13.85 -18.16 15.52
CA VAL A 90 14.17 -18.18 16.94
C VAL A 90 14.05 -19.64 17.33
N ASP A 91 15.14 -20.38 17.19
CA ASP A 91 15.31 -21.65 17.87
C ASP A 91 15.38 -21.36 19.37
N ALA A 92 14.43 -21.90 20.12
CA ALA A 92 14.53 -22.17 21.55
C ALA A 92 13.58 -23.34 21.87
#